data_AF-A0A1J4LNR7-F1
#
_entry.id   AF-A0A1J4LNR7-F1
#
_cell.length_a   1.000
_cell.length_b   1.000
_cell.length_c   1.000
_cell.angle_alpha   90.00
_cell.angle_beta   90.00
_cell.angle_gamma   90.00
#
_symmetry.space_group_name_H-M   'P 1'
#
loop_
_entity.id
_entity.type
_entity.pdbx_description
1 polymer ?
#
loop_
_entity_poly.entity_id
_entity_poly.type
_entity_poly.pdbx_seq_one_letter_code
_entity_poly.pdbx_strand_id
1 'polypeptide(L)'
;MALADRLEELGVVVGCAILLAIPTAALLGIFVDAVLLPVQLSLLALVPGILVGLVVLRSDRLEYTHVWRFGLTTWLAAFVLWGVFDISQDDTDIVIALSAWLGAVAAGLVAATADRWRS
;
A
#
# COMPACT_ATOMS: atom_id res chain seq x y z
N MET A 1 -14.20 -19.93 -17.08
CA MET A 1 -12.99 -19.09 -17.17
C MET A 1 -11.82 -19.99 -17.46
N ALA A 2 -11.03 -19.68 -18.47
CA ALA A 2 -9.88 -20.50 -18.83
C ALA A 2 -8.78 -20.33 -17.79
N LEU A 3 -7.97 -21.36 -17.58
CA LEU A 3 -6.84 -21.32 -16.62
C LEU A 3 -5.86 -20.19 -16.95
N ALA A 4 -5.69 -19.88 -18.24
CA ALA A 4 -4.85 -18.78 -18.71
C ALA A 4 -5.33 -17.42 -18.18
N ASP A 5 -6.63 -17.12 -18.30
CA ASP A 5 -7.22 -15.88 -17.80
C ASP A 5 -6.98 -15.69 -16.30
N ARG A 6 -7.06 -16.78 -15.53
CA ARG A 6 -6.82 -16.75 -14.07
C ARG A 6 -5.36 -16.47 -13.71
N LEU A 7 -4.41 -17.01 -14.48
CA LEU A 7 -2.99 -16.76 -14.27
C LEU A 7 -2.62 -15.33 -14.64
N GLU A 8 -3.23 -14.77 -15.68
CA GLU A 8 -3.07 -13.36 -16.05
C GLU A 8 -3.63 -12.42 -14.98
N GLU A 9 -4.85 -12.68 -14.48
CA GLU A 9 -5.44 -11.94 -13.36
C GLU A 9 -4.53 -11.94 -12.13
N LEU A 10 -4.00 -13.11 -11.75
CA LEU A 10 -3.06 -13.24 -10.63
C LEU A 10 -1.75 -12.49 -10.90
N GLY A 11 -1.22 -12.57 -12.12
CA GLY A 11 0.00 -11.87 -12.53
C GLY A 11 -0.13 -10.35 -12.38
N VAL A 12 -1.28 -9.78 -12.74
CA VAL A 12 -1.57 -8.35 -12.55
C VAL A 12 -1.58 -7.99 -11.07
N VAL A 13 -2.29 -8.76 -10.24
CA VAL A 13 -2.39 -8.49 -8.79
C VAL A 13 -1.02 -8.58 -8.12
N VAL A 14 -0.24 -9.63 -8.43
CA VAL A 14 1.11 -9.81 -7.89
C VAL A 14 2.04 -8.71 -8.39
N GLY A 15 1.95 -8.32 -9.66
CA GLY A 15 2.72 -7.23 -10.23
C GLY A 15 2.46 -5.90 -9.51
N CYS A 16 1.19 -5.57 -9.25
CA CYS A 16 0.82 -4.38 -8.49
C CYS A 16 1.27 -4.44 -7.02
N ALA A 17 1.15 -5.62 -6.38
CA ALA A 17 1.64 -5.87 -5.02
C ALA A 17 3.14 -5.56 -4.91
N ILE A 18 3.94 -6.07 -5.85
CA ILE A 18 5.39 -5.84 -5.87
C ILE A 18 5.70 -4.38 -6.19
N LEU A 19 5.07 -3.80 -7.22
CA LEU A 19 5.35 -2.44 -7.67
C LEU A 19 5.09 -1.40 -6.57
N LEU A 20 4.00 -1.57 -5.81
CA LEU A 20 3.67 -0.66 -4.70
C LEU A 20 4.33 -1.02 -3.36
N ALA A 21 5.07 -2.13 -3.30
CA ALA A 21 5.98 -2.44 -2.20
C ALA A 21 7.39 -1.82 -2.41
N ILE A 22 7.73 -1.34 -3.62
CA ILE A 22 9.02 -0.69 -3.90
C ILE A 22 9.21 0.61 -3.10
N PRO A 23 8.22 1.54 -3.05
CA PRO A 23 8.33 2.74 -2.21
C PRO A 23 8.58 2.39 -0.75
N THR A 24 8.01 1.28 -0.28
CA THR A 24 8.27 0.74 1.05
C THR A 24 9.73 0.39 1.26
N ALA A 25 10.31 -0.38 0.34
CA ALA A 25 11.70 -0.82 0.45
C ALA A 25 12.66 0.38 0.42
N ALA A 26 12.38 1.38 -0.42
CA ALA A 26 13.15 2.62 -0.49
C ALA A 26 13.05 3.43 0.81
N LEU A 27 11.84 3.58 1.37
CA LEU A 27 11.63 4.33 2.60
C LEU A 27 12.16 3.59 3.84
N LEU A 28 12.02 2.26 3.91
CA LEU A 28 12.61 1.47 4.99
C LEU A 28 14.12 1.61 5.04
N GLY A 29 14.81 1.61 3.89
CA GLY A 29 16.25 1.84 3.84
C GLY A 29 16.71 3.26 4.26
N ILE A 30 15.78 4.23 4.33
CA ILE A 30 16.07 5.61 4.75
C ILE A 30 15.71 5.83 6.22
N PHE A 31 14.63 5.22 6.70
CA PHE A 31 14.02 5.50 8.00
C PHE A 31 14.23 4.40 9.05
N VAL A 32 14.70 3.21 8.66
CA VAL A 32 14.85 2.05 9.56
C VAL A 32 16.22 1.41 9.34
N ASP A 33 17.06 1.38 10.38
CA ASP A 33 18.25 0.50 10.38
C ASP A 33 17.77 -0.93 10.18
N ALA A 34 18.26 -1.60 9.14
CA ALA A 34 17.75 -2.85 8.60
C ALA A 34 17.61 -3.98 9.63
N VAL A 35 16.54 -3.95 10.41
CA VAL A 35 16.15 -4.99 11.36
C VAL A 35 14.66 -5.23 11.15
N LEU A 36 14.38 -6.24 10.33
CA LEU A 36 13.18 -7.07 10.27
C LEU A 36 11.93 -6.54 11.00
N LEU A 37 11.08 -5.77 10.30
CA LEU A 37 9.68 -5.60 10.69
C LEU A 37 9.06 -6.99 10.97
N PRO A 38 8.21 -7.13 12.01
CA PRO A 38 7.40 -8.33 12.20
C PRO A 38 6.79 -8.80 10.88
N VAL A 39 6.82 -10.10 10.61
CA VAL A 39 6.34 -10.67 9.33
C VAL A 39 4.90 -10.21 9.05
N GLN A 40 4.08 -10.04 10.08
CA GLN A 40 2.71 -9.53 9.96
C GLN A 40 2.67 -8.09 9.39
N LEU A 41 3.56 -7.20 9.86
CA LEU A 41 3.67 -5.83 9.35
C LEU A 41 4.32 -5.78 7.96
N SER A 42 5.19 -6.74 7.66
CA SER A 42 5.79 -6.89 6.31
C SER A 42 4.75 -7.32 5.27
N LEU A 43 3.77 -8.15 5.63
CA LEU A 43 2.68 -8.54 4.73
C LEU A 43 1.70 -7.39 4.45
N LEU A 44 1.52 -6.47 5.41
CA LEU A 44 0.73 -5.26 5.17
C LEU A 44 1.31 -4.41 4.04
N ALA A 45 2.62 -4.51 3.77
CA ALA A 45 3.23 -3.77 2.66
C ALA A 45 2.68 -4.16 1.27
N LEU A 46 2.12 -5.37 1.14
CA LEU A 46 1.57 -5.86 -0.12
C LEU A 46 0.12 -5.41 -0.34
N VAL A 47 -0.60 -5.09 0.73
CA VAL A 47 -2.04 -4.78 0.69
C VAL A 47 -2.38 -3.61 -0.25
N PRO A 48 -1.65 -2.48 -0.30
CA PRO A 48 -1.96 -1.39 -1.22
C PRO A 48 -1.86 -1.84 -2.67
N GLY A 49 -0.82 -2.63 -3.00
CA GLY A 49 -0.65 -3.16 -4.33
C GLY A 49 -1.65 -4.25 -4.70
N ILE A 50 -2.11 -5.06 -3.73
CA ILE A 50 -3.22 -6.00 -3.95
C ILE A 50 -4.51 -5.24 -4.25
N LEU A 51 -4.82 -4.20 -3.48
CA LEU A 51 -6.01 -3.37 -3.70
C LEU A 51 -5.99 -2.72 -5.09
N VAL A 52 -4.84 -2.15 -5.48
CA VAL A 52 -4.68 -1.60 -6.83
C VAL A 52 -4.81 -2.67 -7.90
N GLY A 53 -4.22 -3.85 -7.72
CA GLY A 53 -4.35 -4.96 -8.65
C GLY A 53 -5.80 -5.36 -8.89
N LEU A 54 -6.59 -5.46 -7.81
CA LEU A 54 -8.02 -5.74 -7.91
C LEU A 54 -8.80 -4.62 -8.62
N VAL A 55 -8.42 -3.36 -8.42
CA VAL A 55 -9.03 -2.21 -9.11
C VAL A 55 -8.68 -2.21 -10.60
N VAL A 56 -7.44 -2.51 -10.96
CA VAL A 56 -6.97 -2.63 -12.35
C VAL A 56 -7.79 -3.68 -13.09
N LEU A 57 -8.01 -4.85 -12.49
CA LEU A 57 -8.82 -5.92 -13.09
C LEU A 57 -10.30 -5.54 -13.32
N ARG A 58 -10.78 -4.48 -12.67
CA ARG A 58 -12.18 -4.03 -12.74
C ARG A 58 -12.36 -2.71 -13.50
N SER A 59 -11.27 -2.09 -13.95
CA SER A 59 -11.30 -0.72 -14.46
C SER A 59 -10.61 -0.62 -15.82
N ASP A 60 -11.38 -0.28 -16.86
CA ASP A 60 -10.84 -0.09 -18.22
C ASP A 60 -10.01 1.20 -18.39
N ARG A 61 -10.03 2.11 -17.42
CA ARG A 61 -9.43 3.45 -17.51
C ARG A 61 -8.74 3.91 -16.23
N LEU A 62 -7.95 3.04 -15.61
CA LEU A 62 -7.14 3.45 -14.45
C LEU A 62 -5.88 4.18 -14.94
N GLU A 63 -5.83 5.49 -14.75
CA GLU A 63 -4.62 6.26 -15.07
C GLU A 63 -3.48 5.92 -14.10
N TYR A 64 -2.28 5.75 -14.66
CA TYR A 64 -1.08 5.38 -13.92
C TYR A 64 -0.72 6.40 -12.82
N THR A 65 -1.02 7.68 -13.05
CA THR A 65 -0.81 8.75 -12.07
C THR A 65 -1.58 8.53 -10.77
N HIS A 66 -2.82 8.03 -10.84
CA HIS A 66 -3.63 7.72 -9.66
C HIS A 66 -3.02 6.58 -8.84
N VAL A 67 -2.45 5.58 -9.51
CA VAL A 67 -1.76 4.45 -8.86
C VAL A 67 -0.54 4.92 -8.07
N TRP A 68 0.30 5.77 -8.68
CA TRP A 68 1.47 6.32 -7.99
C TRP A 68 1.12 7.25 -6.85
N ARG A 69 0.14 8.13 -7.04
CA ARG A 69 -0.36 8.99 -5.97
C ARG A 69 -0.86 8.17 -4.80
N PHE A 70 -1.70 7.16 -5.04
CA PHE A 70 -2.17 6.25 -4.00
C PHE A 70 -1.01 5.59 -3.25
N GLY A 71 -0.07 4.98 -3.97
CA GLY A 71 1.06 4.27 -3.38
C GLY A 71 1.96 5.16 -2.52
N LEU A 72 2.41 6.29 -3.07
CA LEU A 72 3.32 7.21 -2.39
C LEU A 72 2.67 7.83 -1.15
N THR A 73 1.42 8.28 -1.26
CA THR A 73 0.74 8.92 -0.13
C THR A 73 0.34 7.93 0.95
N THR A 74 -0.06 6.71 0.59
CA THR A 74 -0.27 5.63 1.57
C THR A 74 0.99 5.39 2.37
N TRP A 75 2.15 5.23 1.71
CA TRP A 75 3.39 4.97 2.42
C TRP A 75 3.85 6.14 3.27
N LEU A 76 3.82 7.37 2.74
CA LEU A 76 4.15 8.56 3.52
C LEU A 76 3.26 8.71 4.76
N ALA A 77 1.95 8.50 4.60
CA ALA A 77 1.02 8.54 5.72
C ALA A 77 1.29 7.42 6.73
N ALA A 78 1.60 6.20 6.28
CA ALA A 78 1.95 5.08 7.17
C ALA A 78 3.18 5.40 8.01
N PHE A 79 4.25 5.93 7.42
CA PHE A 79 5.46 6.33 8.16
C PHE A 79 5.18 7.44 9.17
N VAL A 80 4.41 8.46 8.79
CA VAL A 80 4.00 9.53 9.71
C VAL A 80 3.21 8.95 10.88
N LEU A 81 2.22 8.11 10.61
CA LEU A 81 1.37 7.53 11.66
C LEU A 81 2.15 6.55 12.54
N TRP A 82 3.11 5.80 11.99
CA TRP A 82 4.02 4.97 12.79
C TRP A 82 4.85 5.82 13.76
N GLY A 83 5.41 6.94 13.30
CA GLY A 83 6.14 7.86 14.17
C GLY A 83 5.24 8.54 15.22
N VAL A 84 4.00 8.88 14.87
CA VAL A 84 3.03 9.52 15.80
C VAL A 84 2.55 8.56 16.88
N PHE A 85 2.30 7.29 16.52
CA PHE A 85 1.80 6.27 17.45
C PHE A 85 2.90 5.43 18.10
N ASP A 86 4.16 5.78 17.87
CA ASP A 86 5.33 5.04 18.37
C ASP A 86 5.24 3.54 18.04
N ILE A 87 4.76 3.22 16.83
CA ILE A 87 4.60 1.85 16.36
C ILE A 87 6.00 1.28 16.11
N SER A 88 6.48 0.55 17.11
CA SER A 88 7.79 -0.09 17.13
C SER A 88 7.67 -1.62 17.31
N GLN A 89 8.80 -2.33 17.28
CA GLN A 89 8.80 -3.80 17.23
C GLN A 89 8.34 -4.47 18.52
N ASP A 90 8.57 -3.84 19.65
CA ASP A 90 8.28 -4.40 20.96
C ASP A 90 7.01 -3.75 21.50
N ASP A 91 6.02 -4.59 21.83
CA ASP A 91 4.80 -4.23 22.57
C ASP A 91 3.77 -3.35 21.84
N THR A 92 3.88 -3.14 20.53
CA THR A 92 2.85 -2.41 19.77
C THR A 92 1.53 -3.16 19.77
N ASP A 93 0.46 -2.49 20.22
CA ASP A 93 -0.91 -2.97 20.08
C ASP A 93 -1.28 -3.10 18.60
N ILE A 94 -1.60 -4.32 18.20
CA ILE A 94 -1.99 -4.66 16.83
C ILE A 94 -3.19 -3.83 16.33
N VAL A 95 -4.10 -3.44 17.21
CA VAL A 95 -5.25 -2.61 16.87
C VAL A 95 -4.79 -1.21 16.46
N ILE A 96 -3.82 -0.64 17.16
CA ILE A 96 -3.24 0.68 16.83
C ILE A 96 -2.49 0.59 15.51
N ALA A 97 -1.66 -0.44 15.32
CA ALA A 97 -0.93 -0.66 14.08
C ALA A 97 -1.85 -0.80 12.86
N LEU A 98 -2.92 -1.60 12.97
CA LEU A 98 -3.92 -1.76 11.91
C LEU A 98 -4.69 -0.46 11.65
N SER A 99 -5.06 0.27 12.70
CA SER A 99 -5.80 1.53 12.57
C SER A 99 -4.97 2.60 11.86
N ALA A 100 -3.69 2.74 12.23
CA ALA A 100 -2.73 3.60 11.55
C ALA A 100 -2.58 3.21 10.08
N TRP A 101 -2.49 1.91 9.81
CA TRP A 101 -2.36 1.39 8.46
C TRP A 101 -3.60 1.66 7.58
N LEU A 102 -4.81 1.47 8.14
CA LEU A 102 -6.06 1.80 7.46
C LEU A 102 -6.19 3.31 7.22
N GLY A 103 -5.78 4.15 8.18
CA GLY A 103 -5.72 5.60 8.03
C GLY A 103 -4.79 6.02 6.88
N ALA A 104 -3.65 5.33 6.74
CA ALA A 104 -2.72 5.57 5.66
C ALA A 104 -3.32 5.22 4.28
N VAL A 105 -4.01 4.08 4.16
CA VAL A 105 -4.73 3.73 2.92
C VAL A 105 -5.84 4.72 2.59
N ALA A 106 -6.57 5.19 3.60
CA ALA A 106 -7.60 6.20 3.40
C ALA A 106 -6.99 7.51 2.86
N ALA A 107 -5.86 7.96 3.41
CA ALA A 107 -5.12 9.10 2.88
C ALA A 107 -4.67 8.86 1.43
N GLY A 108 -4.20 7.65 1.13
CA GLY A 108 -3.92 7.17 -0.22
C GLY A 108 -5.07 7.37 -1.19
N LEU A 109 -6.25 6.87 -0.83
CA LEU A 109 -7.46 6.95 -1.64
C LEU A 109 -7.91 8.40 -1.87
N VAL A 110 -7.85 9.23 -0.83
CA VAL A 110 -8.17 10.66 -0.94
C VAL A 110 -7.23 11.35 -1.91
N ALA A 111 -5.92 11.12 -1.80
CA ALA A 111 -4.93 11.71 -2.70
C ALA A 111 -5.08 11.24 -4.15
N ALA A 112 -5.38 9.95 -4.35
CA ALA A 112 -5.59 9.38 -5.66
C ALA A 112 -6.89 9.86 -6.33
N THR A 113 -7.87 10.33 -5.56
CA THR A 113 -9.16 10.80 -6.07
C THR A 113 -9.33 12.32 -6.03
N ALA A 114 -8.39 13.06 -5.45
CA ALA A 114 -8.48 14.50 -5.20
C ALA A 114 -8.89 15.34 -6.43
N ASP A 115 -8.47 14.94 -7.63
CA ASP A 115 -8.80 15.65 -8.86
C ASP A 115 -10.26 15.47 -9.30
N ARG A 116 -10.91 14.37 -8.91
CA ARG A 116 -12.35 14.13 -9.19
C ARG A 116 -13.29 15.03 -8.39
N TRP A 117 -12.81 15.64 -7.31
CA TRP A 117 -13.60 16.53 -6.45
C TRP A 117 -13.51 18.00 -6.88
N ARG A 118 -12.68 18.31 -7.88
CA ARG A 118 -12.46 19.67 -8.39
C ARG A 118 -13.18 19.95 -9.72
N SER A 119 -13.84 18.94 -10.30
CA SER A 119 -14.65 19.02 -11.53
C SER A 119 -16.12 19.08 -11.21
#